data_AF-S4MLL2-F1
#
_entry.id   AF-S4MLL2-F1
#
_cell.length_a   1.000
_cell.length_b   1.000
_cell.length_c   1.000
_cell.angle_alpha   90.00
_cell.angle_beta   90.00
_cell.angle_gamma   90.00
#
_symmetry.space_group_name_H-M   'P 1'
#
loop_
_entity.id
_entity.type
_entity.pdbx_description
1 polymer ?
#
loop_
_entity_poly.entity_id
_entity_poly.type
_entity_poly.pdbx_seq_one_letter_code
_entity_poly.pdbx_strand_id
1 'polypeptide(L)'
;MPAALGFATIALFLLLTMTKRVSVLVALVVLPVLAALAGGFAGELGGMVLDGLSKVAPTGIMIAFAVLYFSLMVDAGLFDPLIRGLLRLAKGDPMRVTVATAVLTLCVALDGDGASTFLITVSALLPVYRKLGMSPLVLSGVVCLGAA
;
A
#
# COMPACT_ATOMS: atom_id res chain seq x y z
N MET A 1 8.25 -32.81 5.02
CA MET A 1 8.05 -32.25 6.37
C MET A 1 7.93 -30.71 6.41
N PRO A 2 8.80 -29.89 5.78
CA PRO A 2 8.73 -28.43 5.90
C PRO A 2 7.46 -27.80 5.29
N ALA A 3 6.90 -28.39 4.23
CA ALA A 3 5.63 -27.92 3.66
C ALA A 3 4.46 -27.99 4.66
N ALA A 4 4.39 -29.04 5.49
CA ALA A 4 3.34 -29.17 6.50
C ALA A 4 3.46 -28.10 7.60
N LEU A 5 4.68 -27.75 8.00
CA LEU A 5 4.93 -26.64 8.93
C LEU A 5 4.56 -25.29 8.31
N GLY A 6 4.86 -25.08 7.02
CA GLY A 6 4.46 -23.87 6.29
C GLY A 6 2.94 -23.71 6.13
N PHE A 7 2.21 -24.79 5.87
CA PHE A 7 0.74 -24.72 5.87
C PHE A 7 0.17 -24.53 7.28
N ALA A 8 0.77 -25.15 8.29
CA ALA A 8 0.36 -24.96 9.68
C ALA A 8 0.58 -23.53 10.18
N THR A 9 1.66 -22.85 9.79
CA THR A 9 1.88 -21.44 10.13
C THR A 9 0.90 -20.51 9.45
N ILE A 10 0.61 -20.72 8.16
CA ILE A 10 -0.39 -19.93 7.44
C ILE A 10 -1.77 -20.12 8.09
N ALA A 11 -2.16 -21.36 8.39
CA ALA A 11 -3.41 -21.66 9.07
C ALA A 11 -3.48 -20.98 10.45
N LEU A 12 -2.42 -21.10 11.25
CA LEU A 12 -2.35 -20.51 12.59
C LEU A 12 -2.36 -18.97 12.53
N PHE A 13 -1.67 -18.37 11.55
CA PHE A 13 -1.71 -16.94 11.27
C PHE A 13 -3.10 -16.48 10.92
N LEU A 14 -3.77 -17.12 9.96
CA LEU A 14 -5.13 -16.77 9.58
C LEU A 14 -6.10 -16.90 10.76
N LEU A 15 -5.98 -17.97 11.55
CA LEU A 15 -6.88 -18.23 12.68
C LEU A 15 -6.68 -17.20 13.81
N LEU A 16 -5.44 -16.88 14.19
CA LEU A 16 -5.16 -15.85 15.19
C LEU A 16 -5.62 -14.46 14.73
N THR A 17 -5.39 -14.13 13.46
CA THR A 17 -5.71 -12.80 12.91
C THR A 17 -7.22 -12.61 12.75
N MET A 18 -7.94 -13.65 12.30
CA MET A 18 -9.41 -13.68 12.25
C MET A 18 -10.05 -13.59 13.65
N THR A 19 -9.41 -14.18 14.66
CA THR A 19 -9.89 -14.12 16.05
C THR A 19 -9.75 -12.71 16.65
N LYS A 20 -9.07 -11.77 15.97
CA LYS A 20 -8.86 -10.36 16.35
C LYS A 20 -8.26 -10.13 17.76
N ARG A 21 -7.79 -11.18 18.43
CA ARG A 21 -7.26 -11.11 19.80
C ARG A 21 -5.79 -10.72 19.86
N VAL A 22 -5.08 -10.75 18.73
CA VAL A 22 -3.67 -10.39 18.63
C VAL A 22 -3.50 -9.35 17.53
N SER A 23 -2.64 -8.37 17.75
CA SER A 23 -2.28 -7.39 16.71
C SER A 23 -1.69 -8.12 15.50
N VAL A 24 -2.15 -7.75 14.29
CA VAL A 24 -1.70 -8.35 13.03
C VAL A 24 -0.18 -8.32 12.92
N LEU A 25 0.44 -7.20 13.28
CA LEU A 25 1.91 -7.02 13.27
C LEU A 25 2.60 -8.02 14.20
N VAL A 26 2.05 -8.23 15.39
CA VAL A 26 2.61 -9.18 16.37
C VAL A 26 2.49 -10.60 15.83
N ALA A 27 1.35 -10.95 15.25
CA ALA A 27 1.16 -12.26 14.61
C ALA A 27 2.15 -12.48 13.46
N LEU A 28 2.40 -11.45 12.63
CA LEU A 28 3.29 -11.49 11.47
C LEU A 28 4.77 -11.68 11.84
N VAL A 29 5.18 -11.21 13.03
CA VAL A 29 6.55 -11.39 13.53
C VAL A 29 6.70 -12.69 14.34
N VAL A 30 5.78 -12.96 15.26
CA VAL A 30 5.92 -14.05 16.24
C VAL A 30 5.71 -15.42 15.60
N LEU A 31 4.76 -15.56 14.68
CA LEU A 31 4.42 -16.87 14.10
C LEU A 31 5.53 -17.44 13.21
N PRO A 32 6.15 -16.67 12.29
CA PRO A 32 7.28 -17.19 11.50
C PRO A 32 8.48 -17.55 12.38
N VAL A 33 8.74 -16.78 13.44
CA VAL A 33 9.83 -17.04 14.38
C VAL A 33 9.60 -18.34 15.14
N LEU A 34 8.41 -18.54 15.71
CA LEU A 34 8.06 -19.77 16.43
C LEU A 34 8.12 -21.01 15.52
N ALA A 35 7.74 -20.87 14.26
CA ALA A 35 7.78 -21.97 13.31
C ALA A 35 9.19 -22.30 12.82
N ALA A 36 10.04 -21.29 12.63
CA ALA A 36 11.46 -21.50 12.33
C ALA A 36 12.17 -22.20 13.50
N LEU A 37 11.84 -21.83 14.74
CA LEU A 37 12.32 -22.51 15.95
C LEU A 37 11.82 -23.96 16.03
N ALA A 38 10.52 -24.19 15.83
CA ALA A 38 9.93 -25.53 15.85
C ALA A 38 10.43 -26.43 14.69
N GLY A 39 10.82 -25.83 13.56
CA GLY A 39 11.38 -26.52 12.40
C GLY A 39 12.89 -26.80 12.49
N GLY A 40 13.57 -26.37 13.56
CA GLY A 40 15.01 -26.56 13.74
C GLY A 40 15.90 -25.56 12.97
N PHE A 41 15.32 -24.52 12.36
CA PHE A 41 16.03 -23.51 11.57
C PHE A 41 16.56 -22.33 12.40
N ALA A 42 16.78 -22.52 13.71
CA ALA A 42 17.18 -21.45 14.63
C ALA A 42 18.51 -20.77 14.23
N GLY A 43 19.46 -21.53 13.66
CA GLY A 43 20.75 -21.00 13.20
C GLY A 43 20.69 -20.19 11.90
N GLU A 44 19.70 -20.46 11.04
CA GLU A 44 19.51 -19.78 9.75
C GLU A 44 18.51 -18.61 9.84
N LEU A 45 17.82 -18.48 10.97
CA LEU A 45 16.76 -17.51 11.20
C LEU A 45 17.24 -16.06 10.96
N GLY A 46 18.47 -15.73 11.39
CA GLY A 46 19.07 -14.42 11.13
C GLY A 46 19.29 -14.14 9.64
N GLY A 47 19.75 -15.14 8.89
CA GLY A 47 19.90 -15.05 7.43
C GLY A 47 18.57 -14.90 6.72
N MET A 48 17.56 -15.68 7.10
CA MET A 48 16.20 -15.59 6.54
C MET A 48 15.56 -14.22 6.80
N VAL A 49 15.76 -13.64 7.99
CA VAL A 49 15.26 -12.30 8.31
C VAL A 49 15.97 -11.23 7.49
N LEU A 50 17.30 -11.31 7.37
CA LEU A 50 18.07 -10.37 6.54
C LEU A 50 17.67 -10.44 5.07
N ASP A 51 17.55 -11.64 4.50
CA ASP A 51 17.10 -11.83 3.12
C ASP A 51 15.68 -11.29 2.91
N GLY A 52 14.78 -11.50 3.89
CA GLY A 52 13.43 -10.93 3.86
C GLY A 52 13.46 -9.41 3.87
N LEU A 53 14.29 -8.81 4.75
CA LEU A 53 14.43 -7.37 4.86
C LEU A 53 15.02 -6.76 3.58
N SER A 54 16.05 -7.37 3.01
CA SER A 54 16.68 -6.93 1.75
C SER A 54 15.72 -6.97 0.56
N LYS A 55 14.75 -7.89 0.55
CA LYS A 55 13.70 -7.93 -0.49
C LYS A 55 12.66 -6.83 -0.34
N VAL A 56 12.32 -6.44 0.88
CA VAL A 56 11.27 -5.43 1.16
C VAL A 56 11.83 -4.01 1.24
N ALA A 57 13.12 -3.85 1.54
CA ALA A 57 13.76 -2.55 1.71
C ALA A 57 13.61 -1.61 0.49
N PRO A 58 13.78 -2.04 -0.77
CA PRO A 58 13.59 -1.15 -1.92
C PRO A 58 12.17 -0.58 -2.01
N THR A 59 11.15 -1.41 -1.78
CA THR A 59 9.74 -0.98 -1.78
C THR A 59 9.46 0.03 -0.66
N GLY A 60 9.99 -0.22 0.54
CA GLY A 60 9.86 0.70 1.67
C GLY A 60 10.49 2.08 1.39
N ILE A 61 11.68 2.09 0.77
CA ILE A 61 12.37 3.33 0.38
C ILE A 61 11.57 4.09 -0.69
N MET A 62 11.03 3.39 -1.69
CA MET A 62 10.21 3.99 -2.73
C MET A 62 8.97 4.67 -2.15
N ILE A 63 8.28 4.01 -1.23
CA ILE A 63 7.10 4.57 -0.55
C ILE A 63 7.47 5.80 0.28
N ALA A 64 8.54 5.71 1.08
CA ALA A 64 9.00 6.84 1.89
C ALA A 64 9.38 8.05 1.01
N PHE A 65 10.09 7.79 -0.10
CA PHE A 65 10.43 8.81 -1.08
C PHE A 65 9.18 9.43 -1.72
N ALA A 66 8.20 8.63 -2.15
CA ALA A 66 6.98 9.12 -2.77
C ALA A 66 6.20 10.04 -1.82
N VAL A 67 6.02 9.63 -0.55
CA VAL A 67 5.35 10.45 0.46
C VAL A 67 6.07 11.78 0.65
N LEU A 68 7.39 11.76 0.85
CA LEU A 68 8.18 12.98 1.06
C LEU A 68 8.18 13.90 -0.18
N TYR A 69 8.32 13.32 -1.37
CA TYR A 69 8.30 14.05 -2.65
C TYR A 69 6.97 14.76 -2.86
N PHE A 70 5.85 14.06 -2.68
CA PHE A 70 4.53 14.64 -2.86
C PHE A 70 4.17 15.65 -1.75
N SER A 71 4.57 15.39 -0.50
CA SER A 71 4.46 16.39 0.58
C SER A 71 5.16 17.70 0.19
N LEU A 72 6.41 17.63 -0.29
CA LEU A 72 7.17 18.81 -0.70
C LEU A 72 6.53 19.52 -1.90
N MET A 73 6.03 18.80 -2.91
CA MET A 73 5.33 19.40 -4.04
C MET A 73 4.05 20.13 -3.64
N VAL A 74 3.30 19.62 -2.65
CA VAL A 74 2.11 20.27 -2.10
C VAL A 74 2.51 21.58 -1.39
N ASP A 75 3.54 21.53 -0.55
CA ASP A 75 4.03 22.71 0.17
C ASP A 75 4.59 23.78 -0.80
N ALA A 76 5.20 23.36 -1.91
CA ALA A 76 5.71 24.25 -2.96
C ALA A 76 4.61 24.81 -3.89
N GLY A 77 3.35 24.37 -3.76
CA GLY A 77 2.24 24.83 -4.61
C GLY A 77 2.32 24.39 -6.08
N LEU A 78 3.18 23.42 -6.41
CA LEU A 78 3.36 22.92 -7.78
C LEU A 78 2.06 22.34 -8.36
N PHE A 79 1.19 21.83 -7.48
CA PHE A 79 -0.10 21.30 -7.86
C PHE A 79 -1.14 22.37 -8.21
N ASP A 80 -0.94 23.63 -7.85
CA ASP A 80 -1.92 24.70 -8.11
C ASP A 80 -2.18 25.00 -9.60
N PRO A 81 -1.16 25.12 -10.47
CA PRO A 81 -1.38 25.22 -11.90
C PRO A 81 -1.94 23.92 -12.51
N LEU A 82 -1.49 22.76 -12.04
CA LEU A 82 -1.97 21.46 -12.50
C LEU A 82 -3.47 21.27 -12.20
N ILE A 83 -3.90 21.61 -10.98
CA ILE A 83 -5.31 21.57 -10.56
C ILE A 83 -6.15 22.54 -11.38
N ARG A 84 -5.66 23.76 -11.66
CA ARG A 84 -6.35 24.72 -12.53
C ARG A 84 -6.49 24.20 -13.96
N GLY A 85 -5.47 23.53 -14.48
CA GLY A 85 -5.51 22.85 -15.78
C GLY A 85 -6.54 21.72 -15.81
N LEU A 86 -6.54 20.87 -14.78
CA LEU A 86 -7.49 19.77 -14.66
C LEU A 86 -8.93 20.27 -14.50
N LEU A 87 -9.16 21.33 -13.71
CA LEU A 87 -10.48 21.98 -13.57
C LEU A 87 -11.00 22.52 -14.91
N ARG A 88 -10.12 23.10 -15.74
CA ARG A 88 -10.48 23.56 -17.09
C ARG A 88 -10.78 22.39 -18.03
N LEU A 89 -10.03 21.31 -17.96
CA LEU A 89 -10.22 20.12 -18.82
C LEU A 89 -11.47 19.32 -18.42
N ALA A 90 -11.68 19.15 -17.13
CA ALA A 90 -12.84 18.47 -16.57
C ALA A 90 -14.13 19.29 -16.73
N LYS A 91 -14.03 20.59 -17.01
CA LYS A 91 -15.18 21.53 -17.06
C LYS A 91 -16.08 21.43 -15.81
N GLY A 92 -15.51 21.06 -14.67
CA GLY A 92 -16.26 20.85 -13.42
C GLY A 92 -17.05 19.54 -13.34
N ASP A 93 -16.86 18.58 -14.25
CA ASP A 93 -17.54 17.28 -14.19
C ASP A 93 -16.73 16.29 -13.31
N PRO A 94 -17.18 16.01 -12.07
CA PRO A 94 -16.48 15.10 -11.15
C PRO A 94 -16.39 13.66 -11.66
N MET A 95 -17.23 13.25 -12.61
CA MET A 95 -17.23 11.89 -13.15
C MET A 95 -15.98 11.62 -14.00
N ARG A 96 -15.53 12.60 -14.80
CA ARG A 96 -14.32 12.47 -15.63
C ARG A 96 -13.06 12.35 -14.79
N VAL A 97 -12.99 13.11 -13.69
CA VAL A 97 -11.87 13.02 -12.73
C VAL A 97 -11.82 11.63 -12.11
N THR A 98 -12.97 11.09 -11.72
CA THR A 98 -13.08 9.75 -11.13
C THR A 98 -12.63 8.65 -12.08
N VAL A 99 -12.98 8.73 -13.37
CA VAL A 99 -12.51 7.78 -14.39
C VAL A 99 -11.00 7.90 -14.61
N ALA A 100 -10.46 9.12 -14.66
CA ALA A 100 -9.00 9.33 -14.77
C ALA A 100 -8.25 8.74 -13.57
N THR A 101 -8.78 8.92 -12.35
CA THR A 101 -8.27 8.27 -11.14
C THR A 101 -8.25 6.76 -11.27
N ALA A 102 -9.34 6.14 -11.74
CA ALA A 102 -9.43 4.69 -11.90
C ALA A 102 -8.39 4.13 -12.88
N VAL A 103 -8.21 4.79 -14.03
CA VAL A 103 -7.19 4.40 -15.02
C VAL A 103 -5.79 4.56 -14.46
N LEU A 104 -5.51 5.65 -13.73
CA LEU A 104 -4.23 5.87 -13.08
C LEU A 104 -3.95 4.80 -12.02
N THR A 105 -4.96 4.47 -11.19
CA THR A 105 -4.85 3.38 -10.21
C THR A 105 -4.50 2.07 -10.90
N LEU A 106 -5.18 1.71 -11.99
CA LEU A 106 -4.89 0.49 -12.74
C LEU A 106 -3.46 0.45 -13.29
N CYS A 107 -2.94 1.58 -13.77
CA CYS A 107 -1.55 1.67 -14.23
C CYS A 107 -0.54 1.45 -13.10
N VAL A 108 -0.82 1.98 -11.91
CA VAL A 108 0.08 1.84 -10.74
C VAL A 108 -0.09 0.47 -10.07
N ALA A 109 -1.29 -0.10 -10.09
CA ALA A 109 -1.60 -1.43 -9.56
C ALA A 109 -0.85 -2.57 -10.28
N LEU A 110 -0.27 -2.32 -11.46
CA LEU A 110 0.61 -3.26 -12.14
C LEU A 110 1.88 -3.61 -11.33
N ASP A 111 2.24 -2.79 -10.33
CA ASP A 111 3.30 -3.11 -9.36
C ASP A 111 2.89 -4.27 -8.41
N GLY A 112 1.62 -4.70 -8.43
CA GLY A 112 1.13 -5.87 -7.68
C GLY A 112 1.03 -5.66 -6.16
N ASP A 113 1.44 -4.51 -5.65
CA ASP A 113 1.30 -4.12 -4.26
C ASP A 113 0.20 -3.07 -4.08
N GLY A 114 -0.87 -3.49 -3.39
CA GLY A 114 -1.99 -2.60 -3.07
C GLY A 114 -1.58 -1.47 -2.12
N ALA A 115 -0.57 -1.68 -1.26
CA ALA A 115 -0.13 -0.66 -0.31
C ALA A 115 0.63 0.48 -1.00
N SER A 116 1.59 0.17 -1.88
CA SER A 116 2.31 1.15 -2.70
C SER A 116 1.34 1.89 -3.62
N THR A 117 0.42 1.17 -4.28
CA THR A 117 -0.60 1.75 -5.17
C THR A 117 -1.48 2.75 -4.43
N PHE A 118 -1.95 2.38 -3.24
CA PHE A 118 -2.81 3.24 -2.43
C PHE A 118 -2.05 4.49 -1.97
N LEU A 119 -0.82 4.33 -1.47
CA LEU A 119 -0.01 5.45 -0.99
C LEU A 119 0.35 6.42 -2.11
N ILE A 120 0.81 5.93 -3.27
CA ILE A 120 1.17 6.77 -4.42
C ILE A 120 -0.06 7.48 -4.98
N THR A 121 -1.16 6.74 -5.21
CA THR A 121 -2.34 7.29 -5.87
C THR A 121 -3.09 8.27 -4.97
N VAL A 122 -3.27 7.94 -3.68
CA VAL A 122 -3.97 8.82 -2.76
C VAL A 122 -3.13 10.07 -2.47
N SER A 123 -1.82 9.96 -2.26
CA SER A 123 -0.98 11.15 -2.04
C SER A 123 -0.96 12.10 -3.25
N ALA A 124 -0.95 11.56 -4.47
CA ALA A 124 -0.98 12.36 -5.70
C ALA A 124 -2.34 13.02 -5.97
N LEU A 125 -3.46 12.32 -5.72
CA LEU A 125 -4.80 12.76 -6.12
C LEU A 125 -5.62 13.42 -4.99
N LEU A 126 -5.25 13.23 -3.73
CA LEU A 126 -5.93 13.86 -2.60
C LEU A 126 -6.00 15.39 -2.69
N PRO A 127 -4.93 16.13 -3.09
CA PRO A 127 -4.99 17.58 -3.25
C PRO A 127 -5.97 18.01 -4.33
N VAL A 128 -6.03 17.24 -5.43
CA VAL A 128 -6.93 17.46 -6.56
C VAL A 128 -8.38 17.31 -6.10
N TYR A 129 -8.72 16.19 -5.44
CA TYR A 129 -10.06 15.93 -4.92
C TYR A 129 -10.50 17.00 -3.91
N ARG A 130 -9.60 17.42 -3.02
CA ARG A 130 -9.88 18.50 -2.04
C ARG A 130 -10.18 19.85 -2.71
N LYS A 131 -9.45 20.22 -3.77
CA LYS A 131 -9.72 21.48 -4.49
C LYS A 131 -10.98 21.45 -5.36
N LEU A 132 -11.40 20.27 -5.83
CA LEU A 132 -12.66 20.05 -6.55
C LEU A 132 -13.89 19.98 -5.61
N GLY A 133 -13.69 20.00 -4.28
CA GLY A 133 -14.77 19.76 -3.31
C GLY A 133 -15.32 18.33 -3.35
N MET A 134 -14.59 17.39 -3.97
CA MET A 134 -14.98 15.98 -4.05
C MET A 134 -14.64 15.27 -2.74
N SER A 135 -15.48 14.32 -2.35
CA SER A 135 -15.26 13.56 -1.12
C SER A 135 -13.99 12.68 -1.26
N PRO A 136 -13.07 12.71 -0.28
CA PRO A 136 -11.92 11.81 -0.25
C PRO A 136 -12.32 10.32 -0.23
N LEU A 137 -13.54 10.00 0.21
CA LEU A 137 -14.09 8.64 0.19
C LEU A 137 -14.25 8.11 -1.24
N VAL A 138 -14.58 8.96 -2.20
CA VAL A 138 -14.65 8.55 -3.62
C VAL A 138 -13.27 8.19 -4.14
N LEU A 139 -12.24 8.96 -3.75
CA LEU A 139 -10.85 8.64 -4.09
C LEU A 139 -10.45 7.29 -3.49
N SER A 140 -10.65 7.09 -2.19
CA SER A 140 -10.33 5.83 -1.51
C SER A 140 -11.10 4.64 -2.10
N GLY A 141 -12.39 4.83 -2.41
CA GLY A 141 -13.23 3.78 -2.98
C GLY A 141 -12.80 3.36 -4.38
N VAL A 142 -12.49 4.32 -5.25
CA VAL A 142 -12.01 4.03 -6.61
C VAL A 142 -10.65 3.37 -6.58
N VAL A 143 -9.75 3.83 -5.71
CA VAL A 143 -8.43 3.22 -5.55
C VAL A 143 -8.55 1.80 -5.01
N CYS A 144 -9.40 1.56 -3.99
CA CYS A 144 -9.65 0.20 -3.49
C CYS A 144 -10.22 -0.74 -4.56
N LEU A 145 -11.07 -0.24 -5.46
CA LEU A 145 -11.62 -1.04 -6.56
C LEU A 145 -10.60 -1.29 -7.68
N GLY A 146 -9.66 -0.37 -7.89
CA GLY A 146 -8.64 -0.48 -8.95
C GLY A 146 -7.32 -1.13 -8.51
N ALA A 147 -7.05 -1.22 -7.21
CA ALA A 147 -5.87 -1.85 -6.62
C ALA A 147 -6.08 -3.31 -6.19
N ALA A 148 -7.27 -3.87 -6.46
CA ALA A 148 -7.66 -5.23 -6.14
C ALA A 148 -7.36 -6.21 -7.28
#